data_AF-A0A7J2SV03-F1
#
_entry.id   AF-A0A7J2SV03-F1
#
_cell.length_a   1.000
_cell.length_b   1.000
_cell.length_c   1.000
_cell.angle_alpha   90.00
_cell.angle_beta   90.00
_cell.angle_gamma   90.00
#
_symmetry.space_group_name_H-M   'P 1'
#
loop_
_entity.id
_entity.type
_entity.pdbx_description
1 polymer ?
#
loop_
_entity_poly.entity_id
_entity_poly.type
_entity_poly.pdbx_seq_one_letter_code
_entity_poly.pdbx_strand_id
1 'polypeptide(L)' 'MSSRKTSGEKIRYMAYLKSNRPPPAWVIVRTKRRVMRSPAHRNWRTHKLDI' A
#
# COMPACT_ATOMS: atom_id res chain seq x y z
N MET A 1 -13.43 -5.23 -3.44
CA MET A 1 -13.22 -5.28 -4.91
C MET A 1 -14.60 -5.31 -5.56
N SER A 2 -14.81 -4.55 -6.64
CA SER A 2 -16.06 -4.67 -7.41
C SER A 2 -16.04 -5.93 -8.28
N SER A 3 -17.21 -6.49 -8.56
CA SER A 3 -17.37 -7.77 -9.27
C SER A 3 -16.93 -7.69 -10.75
N ARG A 4 -17.28 -6.60 -11.44
CA ARG A 4 -17.00 -6.40 -12.88
C ARG A 4 -15.82 -5.43 -13.08
N LYS A 5 -14.59 -5.95 -12.97
CA LYS A 5 -13.36 -5.19 -13.24
C LYS A 5 -12.50 -5.89 -14.27
N THR A 6 -11.86 -5.10 -15.13
CA THR A 6 -10.87 -5.61 -16.09
C THR A 6 -9.68 -6.26 -15.37
N SER A 7 -8.97 -7.16 -16.05
CA SER A 7 -7.78 -7.81 -15.49
C SER A 7 -6.68 -6.79 -15.13
N GLY A 8 -6.46 -5.78 -15.98
CA GLY A 8 -5.49 -4.71 -15.75
C GLY A 8 -5.82 -3.88 -14.50
N GLU A 9 -7.08 -3.49 -14.32
CA GLU A 9 -7.53 -2.86 -13.08
C GLU A 9 -7.23 -3.73 -11.85
N LYS A 10 -7.57 -5.02 -11.89
CA LYS A 10 -7.35 -5.93 -10.76
C LYS A 10 -5.87 -6.00 -10.37
N ILE A 11 -4.96 -6.07 -11.35
CA ILE A 11 -3.51 -6.08 -11.10
C ILE A 11 -3.09 -4.78 -10.42
N ARG A 12 -3.55 -3.62 -10.92
CA ARG A 12 -3.27 -2.31 -10.31
C ARG A 12 -3.78 -2.27 -8.87
N TYR A 13 -5.03 -2.64 -8.62
CA TYR A 13 -5.57 -2.73 -7.26
C TYR A 13 -4.77 -3.66 -6.35
N MET A 14 -4.35 -4.82 -6.84
CA MET A 14 -3.50 -5.74 -6.07
C MET A 14 -2.14 -5.13 -5.74
N ALA A 15 -1.51 -4.42 -6.67
CA ALA A 15 -0.25 -3.69 -6.42
C ALA A 15 -0.44 -2.58 -5.37
N TYR A 16 -1.54 -1.82 -5.46
CA TYR A 16 -1.90 -0.82 -4.47
C TYR A 16 -2.13 -1.43 -3.09
N LEU A 17 -2.81 -2.57 -3.00
CA LEU A 17 -3.01 -3.27 -1.72
C LEU A 17 -1.68 -3.74 -1.11
N LYS A 18 -0.80 -4.35 -1.91
CA LYS A 18 0.50 -4.86 -1.45
C LYS A 18 1.48 -3.76 -1.01
N SER A 19 1.39 -2.58 -1.62
CA SER A 19 2.21 -1.41 -1.23
C SER A 19 1.72 -0.73 0.04
N ASN A 20 0.45 -0.89 0.41
CA ASN A 20 -0.15 -0.29 1.60
C ASN A 20 0.19 -1.05 2.90
N ARG A 21 1.49 -1.16 3.21
CA ARG A 21 2.01 -1.85 4.40
C ARG A 21 3.11 -1.04 5.06
N PRO A 22 3.28 -1.15 6.40
CA PRO A 22 4.43 -0.56 7.08
C PRO A 22 5.75 -1.22 6.63
N PRO A 23 6.89 -0.55 6.84
CA PRO A 23 8.20 -1.17 6.66
C PRO A 23 8.35 -2.43 7.53
N PRO A 24 9.08 -3.46 7.07
CA PRO A 24 9.33 -4.66 7.87
C PRO A 24 10.03 -4.35 9.20
N ALA A 25 9.73 -5.13 10.24
CA ALA A 25 10.25 -4.92 11.60
C ALA A 25 11.79 -4.86 11.65
N TRP A 26 12.48 -5.72 10.89
CA TRP A 26 13.94 -5.74 10.83
C TRP A 26 14.53 -4.43 10.27
N VAL A 27 13.82 -3.73 9.37
CA VAL A 27 14.24 -2.41 8.86
C VAL A 27 14.11 -1.35 9.96
N ILE A 28 13.01 -1.40 10.73
CA ILE A 28 12.77 -0.47 11.84
C ILE A 28 13.87 -0.62 12.89
N VAL A 29 14.22 -1.85 13.25
CA VAL A 29 15.30 -2.15 14.20
C VAL A 29 16.66 -1.68 13.65
N ARG A 30 16.98 -2.04 12.41
CA ARG A 30 18.24 -1.64 11.75
C ARG A 30 18.41 -0.12 11.68
N THR A 31 17.33 0.61 11.44
CA THR A 31 17.34 2.08 11.28
C THR A 31 17.12 2.83 12.60
N LYS A 32 17.12 2.14 13.76
CA LYS A 32 16.81 2.74 15.06
C LYS A 32 15.52 3.58 15.03
N ARG A 33 14.48 3.04 14.39
CA ARG A 33 13.15 3.66 14.22
C ARG A 33 13.12 4.94 13.36
N ARG A 34 14.18 5.29 12.65
CA ARG A 34 14.16 6.42 11.70
C ARG A 34 13.20 6.19 10.54
N VAL A 35 13.05 4.94 10.08
CA VAL A 35 12.12 4.57 9.01
C VAL A 35 10.97 3.78 9.60
N MET A 36 9.93 4.49 10.07
CA MET A 36 8.78 3.88 10.75
C MET A 36 7.51 3.82 9.89
N ARG A 37 7.32 4.77 8.97
CA ARG A 37 6.17 4.83 8.07
C ARG A 37 6.60 4.75 6.62
N SER A 38 5.84 4.02 5.82
CA SER A 38 6.01 3.99 4.36
C SER A 38 5.29 5.20 3.75
N PRO A 39 5.91 5.95 2.83
CA PRO A 39 5.23 7.00 2.08
C PRO A 39 4.04 6.49 1.25
N ALA A 40 4.04 5.21 0.89
CA ALA A 40 2.97 4.59 0.12
C ALA A 40 1.73 4.22 0.97
N HIS A 41 1.79 4.42 2.29
CA HIS A 41 0.70 4.10 3.21
C HIS A 41 -0.47 5.06 2.99
N ARG A 42 -1.67 4.50 2.79
CA ARG A 42 -2.87 5.27 2.46
C ARG A 42 -4.10 4.65 3.10
N ASN A 43 -5.13 5.49 3.29
CA ASN A 43 -6.44 5.06 3.76
C ASN A 43 -7.47 5.29 2.67
N TRP A 44 -8.31 4.28 2.39
CA TRP A 44 -9.34 4.31 1.35
C TRP A 44 -10.43 5.35 1.60
N ARG A 45 -10.57 5.83 2.85
CA ARG A 45 -11.51 6.90 3.21
C ARG A 45 -11.00 8.28 2.83
N THR A 46 -9.72 8.57 3.09
CA THR A 46 -9.13 9.91 2.87
C THR A 46 -8.48 10.07 1.51
N HIS A 47 -7.82 9.03 0.98
CA HIS A 47 -7.17 9.05 -0.33
C HIS A 47 -7.81 8.02 -1.26
N LYS A 48 -8.43 8.51 -2.33
CA LYS A 48 -9.00 7.66 -3.39
C LYS A 48 -7.90 7.29 -4.39
N LEU A 49 -8.14 6.17 -5.07
CA LEU A 49 -7.27 5.68 -6.13
C LEU A 49 -7.89 6.11 -7.47
N ASP A 50 -7.16 6.91 -8.24
CA ASP A 50 -7.54 7.22 -9.63
C ASP A 50 -6.94 6.17 -10.56
N ILE A 51 -7.78 5.26 -11.05
CA ILE A 51 -7.40 4.06 -11.82
C ILE A 51 -8.31 3.89 -13.03
#